data_AF-A0A0B1S9L2-F1
#
_entry.id   AF-A0A0B1S9L2-F1
#
_cell.length_a   1.000
_cell.length_b   1.000
_cell.length_c   1.000
_cell.angle_alpha   90.00
_cell.angle_beta   90.00
_cell.angle_gamma   90.00
#
_symmetry.space_group_name_H-M   'P 1'
#
loop_
_entity.id
_entity.type
_entity.pdbx_description
1 polymer ?
#
loop_
_entity_poly.entity_id
_entity_poly.type
_entity_poly.pdbx_seq_one_letter_code
_entity_poly.pdbx_strand_id
1 'polypeptide(L)'
;MPFGQMPILEVDGKQLAQSLAIVRFLARKFGFAGKTPFEEALVDSIADQFKDFTNEIRPMARVALGFEEGDLAKLTKEVFLPARDKFFGYITKFLKANKSGYLVGDSLTFADLYLAEASSEFAKKIPTLYDGFPEIKAHAEKVRSIPALKKWIETRPQTKF
;
A
#
# COMPACT_ATOMS: atom_id res chain seq x y z
N MET A 1 -6.59 6.85 23.34
CA MET A 1 -6.29 5.69 22.46
C MET A 1 -7.50 4.76 22.39
N PRO A 2 -8.41 4.93 21.41
CA PRO A 2 -9.69 4.21 21.37
C PRO A 2 -9.60 2.68 21.54
N PHE A 3 -8.56 2.06 20.96
CA PHE A 3 -8.34 0.60 21.01
C PHE A 3 -6.98 0.21 21.59
N GLY A 4 -6.31 1.11 22.33
CA GLY A 4 -4.96 0.85 22.87
C GLY A 4 -3.87 0.61 21.81
N GLN A 5 -4.11 1.04 20.57
CA GLN A 5 -3.22 0.84 19.42
C GLN A 5 -3.02 2.14 18.64
N MET A 6 -1.89 2.20 17.93
CA MET A 6 -1.58 3.23 16.93
C MET A 6 -1.78 2.67 15.51
N PRO A 7 -2.04 3.52 14.50
CA PRO A 7 -2.11 4.98 14.55
C PRO A 7 -3.44 5.54 15.06
N ILE A 8 -3.40 6.81 15.51
CA ILE A 8 -4.56 7.63 15.87
C ILE A 8 -4.42 8.98 15.16
N LEU A 9 -5.50 9.41 14.52
CA LEU A 9 -5.68 10.77 14.04
C LEU A 9 -6.51 11.56 15.06
N GLU A 10 -6.11 12.80 15.33
CA GLU A 10 -6.91 13.74 16.12
C GLU A 10 -7.37 14.89 15.22
N VAL A 11 -8.68 15.20 15.26
CA VAL A 11 -9.29 16.31 14.52
C VAL A 11 -10.17 17.09 15.49
N ASP A 12 -9.77 18.31 15.83
CA ASP A 12 -10.49 19.18 16.78
C ASP A 12 -10.79 18.47 18.12
N GLY A 13 -9.78 17.79 18.66
CA GLY A 13 -9.88 17.02 19.91
C GLY A 13 -10.61 15.67 19.80
N LYS A 14 -11.12 15.29 18.62
CA LYS A 14 -11.79 13.99 18.39
C LYS A 14 -10.79 12.98 17.86
N GLN A 15 -10.72 11.82 18.54
CA GLN A 15 -9.81 10.73 18.16
C GLN A 15 -10.47 9.74 17.19
N LEU A 16 -9.76 9.45 16.10
CA LEU A 16 -10.09 8.38 15.14
C LEU A 16 -8.91 7.40 15.08
N ALA A 17 -9.14 6.13 15.41
CA ALA A 17 -8.16 5.06 15.30
C ALA A 17 -8.32 4.28 13.98
N GLN A 18 -7.46 3.27 13.76
CA GLN A 18 -7.41 2.38 12.59
C GLN A 18 -6.90 3.07 11.32
N SER A 19 -5.75 2.62 10.82
CA SER A 19 -5.07 3.21 9.65
C SER A 19 -5.97 3.32 8.42
N LEU A 20 -6.75 2.28 8.09
CA LEU A 20 -7.69 2.31 6.96
C LEU A 20 -8.86 3.29 7.17
N ALA A 21 -9.36 3.43 8.39
CA ALA A 21 -10.42 4.40 8.68
C ALA A 21 -9.89 5.83 8.59
N ILE A 22 -8.70 6.07 9.14
CA ILE A 22 -7.99 7.35 9.11
C ILE A 22 -7.71 7.78 7.66
N VAL A 23 -7.09 6.92 6.86
CA VAL A 23 -6.71 7.27 5.49
C VAL A 23 -7.95 7.50 4.62
N ARG A 24 -9.01 6.70 4.78
CA ARG A 24 -10.28 6.92 4.06
C ARG A 24 -10.94 8.24 4.44
N PHE A 25 -10.95 8.59 5.73
CA PHE A 25 -11.48 9.87 6.20
C PHE A 25 -10.73 11.05 5.57
N LEU A 26 -9.40 11.03 5.60
CA LEU A 26 -8.56 12.08 5.00
C LEU A 26 -8.71 12.11 3.47
N ALA A 27 -8.76 10.94 2.83
CA ALA A 27 -8.93 10.82 1.39
C ALA A 27 -10.28 11.41 0.93
N ARG A 28 -11.38 11.16 1.65
CA ARG A 28 -12.67 11.79 1.36
C ARG A 28 -12.61 13.30 1.55
N LYS A 29 -11.96 13.77 2.63
CA LYS A 29 -11.82 15.21 2.93
C LYS A 29 -11.04 15.97 1.86
N PHE A 30 -10.04 15.33 1.24
CA PHE A 30 -9.12 15.98 0.31
C PHE A 30 -9.25 15.50 -1.15
N GLY A 31 -10.25 14.68 -1.48
CA GLY A 31 -10.56 14.29 -2.86
C GLY A 31 -9.72 13.14 -3.44
N PHE A 32 -9.23 12.23 -2.59
CA PHE A 32 -8.42 11.06 -2.97
C PHE A 32 -9.10 9.70 -2.70
N ALA A 33 -10.43 9.69 -2.51
CA ALA A 33 -11.20 8.48 -2.22
C ALA A 33 -11.80 7.80 -3.46
N GLY A 34 -11.82 8.48 -4.61
CA GLY A 34 -12.63 8.10 -5.78
C GLY A 34 -13.63 9.23 -6.11
N LYS A 35 -14.14 9.26 -7.34
CA LYS A 35 -15.04 10.35 -7.81
C LYS A 35 -16.52 10.04 -7.68
N THR A 36 -16.87 8.77 -7.49
CA THR A 36 -18.25 8.31 -7.33
C THR A 36 -18.35 7.32 -6.17
N PRO A 37 -19.55 7.10 -5.59
CA PRO A 37 -19.72 6.12 -4.52
C PRO A 37 -19.23 4.72 -4.88
N PHE A 38 -19.38 4.31 -6.15
CA PHE A 38 -18.89 3.01 -6.61
C PHE A 38 -17.38 2.98 -6.80
N GLU A 39 -16.76 4.08 -7.28
CA GLU A 39 -15.30 4.18 -7.30
C GLU A 39 -14.72 4.14 -5.88
N GLU A 40 -15.33 4.83 -4.92
CA GLU A 40 -14.90 4.73 -3.51
C GLU A 40 -14.94 3.30 -3.00
N ALA A 41 -16.01 2.55 -3.31
CA ALA A 41 -16.12 1.15 -2.95
C ALA A 41 -15.06 0.27 -3.64
N LEU A 42 -14.70 0.57 -4.90
CA LEU A 42 -13.60 -0.12 -5.59
C LEU A 42 -12.26 0.17 -4.93
N VAL A 43 -11.97 1.43 -4.60
CA VAL A 43 -10.74 1.83 -3.89
C VAL A 43 -10.68 1.13 -2.53
N ASP A 44 -11.79 1.07 -1.80
CA ASP A 44 -11.89 0.35 -0.54
C ASP A 44 -11.61 -1.14 -0.68
N SER A 45 -12.20 -1.80 -1.68
CA SER A 45 -11.97 -3.24 -1.91
C SER A 45 -10.51 -3.57 -2.23
N ILE A 46 -9.82 -2.70 -2.97
CA ILE A 46 -8.39 -2.85 -3.25
C ILE A 46 -7.57 -2.65 -1.98
N ALA A 47 -7.93 -1.67 -1.14
CA ALA A 47 -7.25 -1.42 0.12
C ALA A 47 -7.44 -2.57 1.13
N ASP A 48 -8.62 -3.17 1.17
CA ASP A 48 -8.88 -4.37 1.98
C ASP A 48 -8.13 -5.59 1.44
N GLN A 49 -8.06 -5.75 0.11
CA GLN A 49 -7.24 -6.82 -0.49
C GLN A 49 -5.74 -6.63 -0.19
N PHE A 50 -5.26 -5.38 -0.12
CA PHE A 50 -3.91 -5.07 0.34
C PHE A 50 -3.72 -5.43 1.81
N LYS A 51 -4.70 -5.14 2.67
CA LYS A 51 -4.67 -5.56 4.08
C LYS A 51 -4.58 -7.09 4.22
N ASP A 52 -5.36 -7.84 3.44
CA ASP A 52 -5.31 -9.30 3.45
C ASP A 52 -3.93 -9.82 3.00
N PHE A 53 -3.34 -9.22 1.97
CA PHE A 53 -1.96 -9.50 1.58
C PHE A 53 -0.97 -9.22 2.73
N THR A 54 -1.08 -8.07 3.41
CA THR A 54 -0.20 -7.75 4.55
C THR A 54 -0.36 -8.72 5.73
N ASN A 55 -1.57 -9.23 5.96
CA ASN A 55 -1.84 -10.24 6.96
C ASN A 55 -1.20 -11.59 6.57
N GLU A 56 -1.28 -11.98 5.31
CA GLU A 56 -0.70 -13.21 4.77
C GLU A 56 0.83 -13.22 4.90
N ILE A 57 1.50 -12.10 4.59
CA ILE A 57 2.96 -11.99 4.70
C ILE A 57 3.46 -11.64 6.11
N ARG A 58 2.55 -11.52 7.10
CA ARG A 58 2.90 -11.10 8.46
C ARG A 58 4.02 -11.92 9.10
N PRO A 59 4.10 -13.26 8.95
CA PRO A 59 5.22 -14.03 9.49
C PRO A 59 6.58 -13.57 8.94
N MET A 60 6.67 -13.38 7.62
CA MET A 60 7.87 -12.85 6.97
C MET A 60 8.19 -11.44 7.46
N ALA A 61 7.18 -10.57 7.53
CA ALA A 61 7.35 -9.19 7.96
C ALA A 61 7.87 -9.09 9.41
N ARG A 62 7.37 -9.91 10.34
CA ARG A 62 7.82 -9.89 11.74
C ARG A 62 9.29 -10.29 11.88
N VAL A 63 9.74 -11.30 11.12
CA VAL A 63 11.16 -11.69 11.06
C VAL A 63 12.00 -10.60 10.42
N ALA A 64 11.57 -10.05 9.27
CA ALA A 64 12.30 -9.00 8.56
C ALA A 64 12.47 -7.70 9.36
N LEU A 65 11.53 -7.41 10.27
CA LEU A 65 11.55 -6.24 11.15
C LEU A 65 12.29 -6.50 12.47
N GLY A 66 12.60 -7.76 12.79
CA GLY A 66 13.28 -8.16 14.02
C GLY A 66 12.35 -8.27 15.24
N PHE A 67 11.05 -8.44 15.01
CA PHE A 67 10.07 -8.68 16.07
C PHE A 67 9.97 -10.17 16.46
N GLU A 68 10.45 -11.06 15.60
CA GLU A 68 10.50 -12.50 15.82
C GLU A 68 11.77 -13.07 15.18
N GLU A 69 12.28 -14.17 15.72
CA GLU A 69 13.34 -14.95 15.08
C GLU A 69 12.75 -15.86 13.99
N GLY A 70 13.51 -16.12 12.93
CA GLY A 70 13.09 -17.05 11.88
C GLY A 70 14.00 -17.04 10.65
N ASP A 71 13.77 -18.00 9.76
CA ASP A 71 14.48 -18.08 8.47
C ASP A 71 13.81 -17.14 7.45
N LEU A 72 14.38 -15.94 7.33
CA LEU A 72 13.87 -14.92 6.41
C LEU A 72 13.88 -15.41 4.95
N ALA A 73 14.91 -16.14 4.52
CA ALA A 73 15.02 -16.61 3.13
C ALA A 73 13.91 -17.63 2.80
N LYS A 74 13.67 -18.56 3.72
CA LYS A 74 12.57 -19.53 3.61
C LYS A 74 11.22 -18.82 3.59
N LEU A 75 10.96 -17.90 4.52
CA LEU A 75 9.70 -17.15 4.57
C LEU A 75 9.50 -16.26 3.34
N THR A 76 10.56 -15.66 2.80
CA THR A 76 10.47 -14.92 1.53
C THR A 76 10.02 -15.85 0.41
N LYS A 77 10.63 -17.04 0.29
CA LYS A 77 10.33 -17.99 -0.79
C LYS A 77 8.95 -18.64 -0.67
N GLU A 78 8.58 -19.08 0.53
CA GLU A 78 7.39 -19.92 0.76
C GLU A 78 6.13 -19.11 1.13
N VAL A 79 6.28 -17.90 1.67
CA VAL A 79 5.15 -17.05 2.10
C VAL A 79 5.05 -15.80 1.25
N PHE A 80 6.11 -15.00 1.19
CA PHE A 80 6.03 -13.68 0.53
C PHE A 80 5.84 -13.78 -0.99
N LEU A 81 6.67 -14.56 -1.69
CA LEU A 81 6.60 -14.64 -3.16
C LEU A 81 5.24 -15.18 -3.66
N PRO A 82 4.67 -16.27 -3.11
CA PRO A 82 3.34 -16.73 -3.51
C PRO A 82 2.24 -15.71 -3.22
N ALA A 83 2.28 -15.06 -2.04
CA ALA A 83 1.32 -14.02 -1.68
C ALA A 83 1.44 -12.79 -2.61
N ARG A 84 2.67 -12.41 -2.95
CA ARG A 84 2.98 -11.32 -3.88
C ARG A 84 2.47 -11.62 -5.28
N ASP A 85 2.70 -12.82 -5.81
CA ASP A 85 2.28 -13.19 -7.17
C ASP A 85 0.74 -13.18 -7.29
N LYS A 86 0.05 -13.70 -6.27
CA LYS A 86 -1.41 -13.64 -6.18
C LYS A 86 -1.92 -12.20 -6.12
N PHE A 87 -1.39 -11.40 -5.20
CA PHE A 87 -1.80 -10.01 -5.01
C PHE A 87 -1.51 -9.15 -6.25
N PHE A 88 -0.27 -9.17 -6.76
CA PHE A 88 0.11 -8.43 -7.97
C PHE A 88 -0.65 -8.93 -9.19
N GLY A 89 -0.99 -10.22 -9.26
CA GLY A 89 -1.86 -10.75 -10.30
C GLY A 89 -3.25 -10.10 -10.32
N TYR A 90 -3.87 -9.88 -9.15
CA TYR A 90 -5.15 -9.16 -9.06
C TYR A 90 -4.98 -7.68 -9.42
N ILE A 91 -3.99 -7.01 -8.85
CA ILE A 91 -3.75 -5.58 -9.07
C ILE A 91 -3.42 -5.27 -10.53
N THR A 92 -2.66 -6.14 -11.20
CA THR A 92 -2.32 -5.98 -12.61
C THR A 92 -3.58 -6.02 -13.49
N LYS A 93 -4.63 -6.76 -13.11
CA LYS A 93 -5.92 -6.73 -13.83
C LYS A 93 -6.57 -5.36 -13.76
N PHE A 94 -6.54 -4.70 -12.59
CA PHE A 94 -7.04 -3.32 -12.45
C PHE A 94 -6.25 -2.34 -13.31
N LEU A 95 -4.91 -2.41 -13.25
CA LEU A 95 -4.04 -1.54 -14.05
C LEU A 95 -4.22 -1.76 -15.57
N LYS A 96 -4.41 -3.01 -16.02
CA LYS A 96 -4.65 -3.31 -17.45
C LYS A 96 -6.02 -2.86 -17.92
N ALA A 97 -7.03 -2.94 -17.06
CA ALA A 97 -8.37 -2.45 -17.37
C ALA A 97 -8.45 -0.91 -17.38
N ASN A 98 -7.49 -0.22 -16.75
CA ASN A 98 -7.50 1.22 -16.57
C ASN A 98 -6.35 1.94 -17.29
N LYS A 99 -6.68 2.67 -18.36
CA LYS A 99 -5.69 3.37 -19.21
C LYS A 99 -5.02 4.57 -18.54
N SER A 100 -5.52 5.06 -17.41
CA SER A 100 -4.93 6.22 -16.71
C SER A 100 -3.59 5.91 -16.04
N GLY A 101 -3.33 4.62 -15.77
CA GLY A 101 -2.20 4.16 -14.97
C GLY A 101 -2.41 4.30 -13.46
N TYR A 102 -3.62 4.65 -13.01
CA TYR A 102 -4.05 4.52 -11.61
C TYR A 102 -4.90 3.26 -11.44
N LEU A 103 -5.14 2.84 -10.20
CA LEU A 103 -5.90 1.63 -9.90
C LEU A 103 -7.40 1.79 -10.21
N VAL A 104 -7.98 2.95 -9.89
CA VAL A 104 -9.40 3.26 -10.08
C VAL A 104 -9.55 4.64 -10.69
N GLY A 105 -10.41 4.78 -11.70
CA GLY A 105 -10.68 6.06 -12.35
C GLY A 105 -9.46 6.64 -13.07
N ASP A 106 -9.41 7.96 -13.17
CA ASP A 106 -8.40 8.72 -13.94
C ASP A 106 -7.47 9.58 -13.06
N SER A 107 -7.55 9.43 -11.73
CA SER A 107 -6.84 10.28 -10.77
C SER A 107 -6.34 9.48 -9.55
N LEU A 108 -5.39 10.06 -8.83
CA LEU A 108 -4.78 9.43 -7.65
C LEU A 108 -5.82 9.14 -6.56
N THR A 109 -5.79 7.92 -6.03
CA THR A 109 -6.54 7.52 -4.85
C THR A 109 -5.60 7.02 -3.74
N PHE A 110 -6.11 6.85 -2.52
CA PHE A 110 -5.29 6.32 -1.43
C PHE A 110 -4.88 4.84 -1.65
N ALA A 111 -5.61 4.07 -2.47
CA ALA A 111 -5.19 2.72 -2.85
C ALA A 111 -3.89 2.74 -3.68
N ASP A 112 -3.71 3.75 -4.53
CA ASP A 112 -2.47 3.93 -5.29
C ASP A 112 -1.29 4.22 -4.36
N LEU A 113 -1.51 5.01 -3.30
CA LEU A 113 -0.48 5.30 -2.31
C LEU A 113 -0.03 4.04 -1.55
N TYR A 114 -0.96 3.17 -1.16
CA TYR A 114 -0.64 1.89 -0.51
C TYR A 114 0.24 1.01 -1.41
N LEU A 115 -0.17 0.80 -2.66
CA LEU A 115 0.57 -0.05 -3.59
C LEU A 115 1.95 0.52 -3.91
N ALA A 116 2.03 1.81 -4.21
CA ALA A 116 3.27 2.47 -4.59
C ALA A 116 4.28 2.52 -3.44
N GLU A 117 3.83 2.80 -2.21
CA GLU A 117 4.70 2.77 -1.03
C GLU A 117 5.18 1.35 -0.74
N ALA A 118 4.25 0.40 -0.58
CA ALA A 118 4.60 -0.95 -0.18
C ALA A 118 5.52 -1.64 -1.19
N SER A 119 5.21 -1.54 -2.49
CA SER A 119 6.06 -2.15 -3.51
C SER A 119 7.45 -1.51 -3.55
N SER A 120 7.55 -0.18 -3.43
CA SER A 120 8.86 0.49 -3.44
C SER A 120 9.70 0.13 -2.22
N GLU A 121 9.10 0.02 -1.03
CA GLU A 121 9.81 -0.37 0.18
C GLU A 121 10.24 -1.85 0.13
N PHE A 122 9.40 -2.75 -0.37
CA PHE A 122 9.80 -4.15 -0.59
C PHE A 122 10.93 -4.27 -1.62
N ALA A 123 10.92 -3.46 -2.68
CA ALA A 123 11.93 -3.51 -3.74
C ALA A 123 13.34 -3.17 -3.25
N LYS A 124 13.47 -2.35 -2.19
CA LYS A 124 14.76 -2.05 -1.56
C LYS A 124 15.44 -3.29 -0.98
N LYS A 125 14.66 -4.28 -0.53
CA LYS A 125 15.16 -5.51 0.11
C LYS A 125 15.06 -6.74 -0.79
N ILE A 126 14.15 -6.72 -1.76
CA ILE A 126 13.85 -7.83 -2.68
C ILE A 126 14.01 -7.30 -4.11
N PRO A 127 15.23 -7.36 -4.69
CA PRO A 127 15.50 -6.81 -6.02
C PRO A 127 14.61 -7.39 -7.14
N THR A 128 14.17 -8.64 -6.97
CA THR A 128 13.30 -9.40 -7.89
C THR A 128 11.81 -9.17 -7.65
N LEU A 129 11.43 -8.17 -6.84
CA LEU A 129 10.03 -7.91 -6.48
C LEU A 129 9.14 -7.77 -7.71
N TYR A 130 9.62 -7.05 -8.73
CA TYR A 130 8.85 -6.70 -9.91
C TYR A 130 8.98 -7.71 -11.05
N ASP A 131 9.71 -8.81 -10.86
CA ASP A 131 9.87 -9.84 -11.88
C ASP A 131 8.50 -10.42 -12.26
N GLY A 132 8.13 -10.29 -13.53
CA GLY A 132 6.81 -10.70 -14.05
C GLY A 132 5.70 -9.66 -13.93
N PHE A 133 5.95 -8.50 -13.29
CA PHE A 133 4.94 -7.47 -13.01
C PHE A 133 5.41 -6.05 -13.37
N PRO A 134 5.75 -5.77 -14.65
CA PRO A 134 6.23 -4.47 -15.09
C PRO A 134 5.21 -3.35 -14.87
N GLU A 135 3.90 -3.65 -14.92
CA GLU A 135 2.82 -2.68 -14.69
C GLU A 135 2.83 -2.15 -13.25
N ILE A 136 3.17 -2.99 -12.28
CA ILE A 136 3.26 -2.59 -10.87
C ILE A 136 4.46 -1.65 -10.65
N LYS A 137 5.60 -1.95 -11.29
CA LYS A 137 6.78 -1.07 -11.25
C LYS A 137 6.46 0.30 -11.85
N ALA A 138 5.85 0.32 -13.04
CA ALA A 138 5.47 1.56 -13.71
C ALA A 138 4.46 2.38 -12.89
N HIS A 139 3.50 1.72 -12.23
CA HIS A 139 2.56 2.36 -11.31
C HIS A 139 3.28 3.02 -10.13
N ALA A 140 4.19 2.30 -9.46
CA ALA A 140 4.94 2.83 -8.33
C ALA A 140 5.78 4.06 -8.72
N GLU A 141 6.47 4.00 -9.86
CA GLU A 141 7.24 5.12 -10.42
C GLU A 141 6.34 6.32 -10.73
N LYS A 142 5.22 6.10 -11.42
CA LYS A 142 4.23 7.14 -11.74
C LYS A 142 3.75 7.84 -10.48
N VAL A 143 3.26 7.09 -9.48
CA VAL A 143 2.71 7.66 -8.24
C VAL A 143 3.78 8.44 -7.48
N ARG A 144 4.97 7.86 -7.29
CA ARG A 144 6.07 8.51 -6.53
C ARG A 144 6.69 9.69 -7.25
N SER A 145 6.45 9.84 -8.56
CA SER A 145 6.88 11.01 -9.33
C SER A 145 6.02 12.27 -9.11
N ILE A 146 4.83 12.12 -8.49
CA ILE A 146 3.93 13.25 -8.22
C ILE A 146 4.68 14.29 -7.35
N PRO A 147 4.79 15.56 -7.77
CA PRO A 147 5.73 16.52 -7.16
C PRO A 147 5.64 16.64 -5.64
N ALA A 148 4.43 16.71 -5.09
CA ALA A 148 4.22 16.79 -3.64
C ALA A 148 4.65 15.51 -2.92
N LEU A 149 4.38 14.33 -3.50
CA LEU A 149 4.77 13.05 -2.92
C LEU A 149 6.27 12.80 -3.04
N LYS A 150 6.87 13.13 -4.19
CA LYS A 150 8.32 13.07 -4.40
C LYS A 150 9.05 13.92 -3.36
N LYS A 151 8.63 15.17 -3.18
CA LYS A 151 9.18 16.07 -2.16
C LYS A 151 9.04 15.48 -0.75
N TRP A 152 7.89 14.90 -0.41
CA TRP A 152 7.70 14.23 0.87
C TRP A 152 8.66 13.04 1.05
N ILE A 153 8.81 12.18 0.05
CA ILE A 153 9.72 11.02 0.12
C ILE A 153 11.18 11.44 0.31
N GLU A 154 11.60 12.53 -0.34
CA GLU A 154 12.96 13.07 -0.22
C GLU A 154 13.23 13.71 1.15
N THR A 155 12.19 14.22 1.82
CA THR A 155 12.33 15.00 3.06
C THR A 155 11.83 14.29 4.31
N ARG A 156 11.10 13.17 4.18
CA ARG A 156 10.62 12.40 5.33
C ARG A 156 11.80 11.86 6.15
N PRO A 157 11.64 11.71 7.48
CA PRO A 157 12.63 11.06 8.32
C PRO A 157 13.00 9.68 7.77
N GLN A 158 14.29 9.35 7.77
CA GLN A 158 14.77 8.03 7.38
C GLN A 158 14.58 7.06 8.54
N THR A 159 13.69 6.09 8.35
CA THR A 159 13.38 5.03 9.31
C THR A 159 13.72 3.66 8.71
N LYS A 160 13.91 2.65 9.58
CA LYS A 160 14.20 1.26 9.14
C LYS A 160 13.01 0.60 8.41
N PHE A 161 11.81 1.05 8.73
CA PHE A 161 10.51 0.63 8.20
C PHE A 161 9.50 1.76 8.36
#